data_AF-A0A9X5EDT2-F1
#
_entry.id   AF-A0A9X5EDT2-F1
#
_cell.length_a   1.000
_cell.length_b   1.000
_cell.length_c   1.000
_cell.angle_alpha   90.00
_cell.angle_beta   90.00
_cell.angle_gamma   90.00
#
_symmetry.space_group_name_H-M   'P 1'
#
loop_
_entity.id
_entity.type
_entity.pdbx_description
1 polymer ?
#
loop_
_entity_poly.entity_id
_entity_poly.type
_entity_poly.pdbx_seq_one_letter_code
_entity_poly.pdbx_strand_id
1 'polypeptide(L)'
;MSLTRTLAAVAALGLAAGAASYTPPAAAREYVSVTVGTRPPPPRFERVPPPRVGYVWAPGYWNWYGGRYVWVGGHWYASRPGYVYRAPAWHPYGRGWRFEREVWYRDPHWHR
;
A
#
# COMPACT_ATOMS: atom_id res chain seq x y z
N MET A 1 12.68 -35.20 -48.56
CA MET A 1 12.49 -35.05 -47.10
C MET A 1 13.42 -33.95 -46.59
N SER A 2 13.05 -32.67 -46.68
CA SER A 2 13.93 -31.57 -46.18
C SER A 2 13.30 -30.17 -46.19
N LEU A 3 11.98 -30.01 -46.01
CA LEU A 3 11.40 -28.66 -46.00
C LEU A 3 10.32 -28.36 -44.94
N THR A 4 10.10 -29.27 -43.99
CA THR A 4 9.07 -29.11 -42.95
C THR A 4 9.62 -28.79 -41.56
N ARG A 5 10.95 -28.79 -41.38
CA ARG A 5 11.58 -28.59 -40.05
C ARG A 5 11.93 -27.14 -39.70
N THR A 6 12.03 -26.23 -40.66
CA THR A 6 12.53 -24.87 -40.41
C THR A 6 11.47 -23.87 -39.96
N LEU A 7 10.19 -24.09 -40.26
CA LEU A 7 9.12 -23.15 -39.89
C LEU A 7 8.66 -23.27 -38.42
N ALA A 8 8.96 -24.39 -37.75
CA ALA A 8 8.58 -24.59 -36.35
C ALA A 8 9.45 -23.78 -35.36
N ALA A 9 10.65 -23.35 -35.76
CA ALA A 9 11.59 -22.69 -34.85
C ALA A 9 11.34 -21.17 -34.68
N VAL A 10 10.68 -20.51 -35.65
CA VAL A 10 10.44 -19.05 -35.58
C VAL A 10 9.16 -18.70 -34.81
N ALA A 11 8.16 -19.60 -34.80
CA ALA A 11 6.89 -19.36 -34.08
C ALA A 11 7.02 -19.55 -32.55
N ALA A 12 7.97 -20.37 -32.08
CA ALA A 12 8.15 -20.64 -30.65
C ALA A 12 8.85 -19.50 -29.87
N LEU A 13 9.53 -18.58 -30.56
CA LEU A 13 10.23 -17.45 -29.92
C LEU A 13 9.37 -16.20 -29.77
N GLY A 14 8.30 -16.04 -30.57
CA GLY A 14 7.41 -14.87 -30.48
C GLY A 14 6.45 -14.91 -29.29
N LEU A 15 6.06 -16.10 -28.83
CA LEU A 15 5.06 -16.27 -27.76
C LEU A 15 5.66 -16.26 -26.35
N ALA A 16 6.98 -16.42 -26.20
CA ALA A 16 7.66 -16.37 -24.90
C ALA A 16 8.03 -14.93 -24.48
N ALA A 17 8.07 -13.97 -25.40
CA ALA A 17 8.52 -12.60 -25.12
C ALA A 17 7.41 -11.67 -24.58
N GLY A 18 6.13 -12.00 -24.77
CA GLY A 18 5.01 -11.12 -24.40
C GLY A 18 4.57 -11.18 -22.93
N ALA A 19 4.93 -12.23 -22.19
CA ALA A 19 4.44 -12.47 -20.84
C ALA A 19 5.32 -11.88 -19.71
N ALA A 20 6.51 -11.37 -20.03
CA ALA A 20 7.52 -11.04 -19.02
C ALA A 20 7.56 -9.56 -18.59
N SER A 21 6.57 -8.74 -18.93
CA SER A 21 6.66 -7.29 -18.67
C SER A 21 5.37 -6.64 -18.17
N TYR A 22 4.56 -7.35 -17.38
CA TYR A 22 3.64 -6.65 -16.48
C TYR A 22 4.39 -6.34 -15.18
N THR A 23 5.16 -5.26 -15.21
CA THR A 23 5.62 -4.62 -13.97
C THR A 23 4.50 -3.67 -13.56
N PRO A 24 3.70 -3.98 -12.51
CA PRO A 24 2.77 -2.99 -11.99
C PRO A 24 3.58 -1.72 -11.66
N PRO A 25 3.09 -0.52 -11.97
CA PRO A 25 3.81 0.69 -11.62
C PRO A 25 4.12 0.61 -10.12
N ALA A 26 5.39 0.66 -9.77
CA ALA A 26 5.80 0.96 -8.42
C ALA A 26 5.21 2.34 -8.14
N ALA A 27 4.05 2.37 -7.47
CA ALA A 27 3.47 3.60 -7.01
C ALA A 27 4.46 4.17 -5.97
N ALA A 28 5.43 4.93 -6.45
CA ALA A 28 6.17 5.87 -5.64
C ALA A 28 5.11 6.82 -5.10
N ARG A 29 4.59 6.49 -3.91
CA ARG A 29 3.68 7.35 -3.16
C ARG A 29 4.53 8.54 -2.76
N GLU A 30 4.49 9.59 -3.56
CA GLU A 30 5.07 10.88 -3.23
C GLU A 30 4.60 11.24 -1.82
N TYR A 31 5.55 11.44 -0.91
CA TYR A 31 5.31 11.63 0.52
C TYR A 31 4.80 13.06 0.76
N VAL A 32 3.59 13.34 0.31
CA VAL A 32 2.96 14.64 0.53
C VAL A 32 2.26 14.60 1.88
N SER A 33 2.86 15.24 2.89
CA SER A 33 2.14 15.55 4.13
C SER A 33 1.06 16.57 3.81
N VAL A 34 -0.21 16.20 3.94
CA VAL A 34 -1.34 17.06 3.58
C VAL A 34 -1.72 17.90 4.80
N THR A 35 -1.71 19.24 4.65
CA THR A 35 -2.22 20.15 5.68
C THR A 35 -3.59 20.67 5.24
N VAL A 36 -4.61 20.46 6.08
CA VAL A 36 -6.01 20.83 5.82
C VAL A 36 -6.45 21.81 6.90
N GLY A 37 -7.12 22.91 6.52
CA GLY A 37 -7.57 23.92 7.50
C GLY A 37 -8.75 23.46 8.36
N THR A 38 -9.57 22.54 7.86
CA THR A 38 -10.71 21.97 8.58
C THR A 38 -10.29 20.79 9.46
N ARG A 39 -11.06 20.55 10.53
CA ARG A 39 -10.84 19.40 11.43
C ARG A 39 -11.34 18.11 10.76
N PRO A 40 -10.60 16.99 10.85
CA PRO A 40 -11.09 15.70 10.39
C PRO A 40 -12.34 15.28 11.18
N PRO A 41 -13.27 14.54 10.56
CA PRO A 41 -14.40 13.97 11.28
C PRO A 41 -13.90 13.02 12.38
N PRO A 42 -14.73 12.74 13.40
CA PRO A 42 -14.41 11.72 14.40
C PRO A 42 -14.04 10.38 13.75
N PRO A 43 -13.08 9.62 14.31
CA PRO A 43 -12.80 8.26 13.86
C PRO A 43 -14.08 7.42 13.83
N ARG A 44 -14.27 6.65 12.78
CA ARG A 44 -15.38 5.70 12.72
C ARG A 44 -15.02 4.46 13.53
N PHE A 45 -15.99 3.93 14.27
CA PHE A 45 -15.83 2.61 14.87
C PHE A 45 -15.78 1.56 13.77
N GLU A 46 -14.75 0.73 13.80
CA GLU A 46 -14.57 -0.39 12.89
C GLU A 46 -14.40 -1.66 13.73
N ARG A 47 -15.19 -2.68 13.42
CA ARG A 47 -15.02 -3.99 14.04
C ARG A 47 -13.71 -4.59 13.56
N VAL A 48 -12.73 -4.68 14.46
CA VAL A 48 -11.45 -5.33 14.18
C VAL A 48 -11.71 -6.80 13.85
N PRO A 49 -11.30 -7.30 12.67
CA PRO A 49 -11.48 -8.70 12.32
C PRO A 49 -10.60 -9.61 13.20
N PRO A 50 -10.89 -10.93 13.25
CA PRO A 50 -10.05 -11.87 13.98
C PRO A 50 -8.58 -11.80 13.54
N PRO A 51 -7.61 -11.89 14.48
CA PRO A 51 -6.19 -11.88 14.15
C PRO A 51 -5.81 -12.92 13.09
N ARG A 52 -4.93 -12.54 12.17
CA ARG A 52 -4.40 -13.41 11.11
C ARG A 52 -2.89 -13.57 11.28
N VAL A 53 -2.43 -14.81 11.41
CA VAL A 53 -1.00 -15.13 11.57
C VAL A 53 -0.20 -14.58 10.40
N GLY A 54 0.86 -13.82 10.71
CA GLY A 54 1.72 -13.18 9.70
C GLY A 54 1.14 -11.91 9.08
N TYR A 55 0.11 -11.32 9.67
CA TYR A 55 -0.50 -10.07 9.21
C TYR A 55 -0.72 -9.08 10.36
N VAL A 56 -0.75 -7.80 10.02
CA VAL A 56 -1.08 -6.70 10.92
C VAL A 56 -2.33 -6.00 10.40
N TRP A 57 -3.29 -5.74 11.29
CA TRP A 57 -4.48 -4.97 10.97
C TRP A 57 -4.14 -3.48 10.92
N ALA A 58 -4.32 -2.86 9.76
CA ALA A 58 -4.32 -1.42 9.61
C ALA A 58 -5.75 -0.91 9.81
N PRO A 59 -6.04 -0.12 10.86
CA PRO A 59 -7.38 0.42 11.05
C PRO A 59 -7.73 1.43 9.95
N GLY A 60 -9.02 1.56 9.66
CA GLY A 60 -9.51 2.58 8.74
C GLY A 60 -9.21 4.00 9.20
N TYR A 61 -9.15 4.93 8.24
CA TYR A 61 -8.78 6.31 8.48
C TYR A 61 -9.50 7.26 7.52
N TRP A 62 -9.57 8.54 7.91
CA TRP A 62 -10.03 9.60 7.02
C TRP A 62 -8.90 10.04 6.10
N ASN A 63 -9.04 9.79 4.81
CA ASN A 63 -8.14 10.33 3.80
C ASN A 63 -8.64 11.71 3.34
N TRP A 64 -7.73 12.59 2.92
CA TRP A 64 -8.08 13.83 2.24
C TRP A 64 -7.92 13.65 0.73
N TYR A 65 -9.02 13.72 -0.01
CA TYR A 65 -9.01 13.54 -1.46
C TYR A 65 -10.09 14.40 -2.12
N GLY A 66 -9.72 15.15 -3.16
CA GLY A 66 -10.66 15.98 -3.91
C GLY A 66 -11.38 17.02 -3.04
N GLY A 67 -10.67 17.64 -2.09
CA GLY A 67 -11.20 18.70 -1.21
C GLY A 67 -12.16 18.22 -0.12
N ARG A 68 -12.24 16.91 0.16
CA ARG A 68 -13.10 16.35 1.20
C ARG A 68 -12.43 15.19 1.94
N TYR A 69 -12.99 14.88 3.11
CA TYR A 69 -12.66 13.67 3.85
C TYR A 69 -13.37 12.45 3.23
N VAL A 70 -12.60 11.42 2.94
CA VAL A 70 -13.08 10.14 2.42
C VAL A 70 -12.65 9.04 3.38
N TRP A 71 -13.58 8.22 3.84
CA TRP A 71 -13.26 7.10 4.71
C TRP A 71 -12.59 6.00 3.89
N VAL A 72 -11.41 5.56 4.35
CA VAL A 72 -10.73 4.37 3.85
C VAL A 72 -10.90 3.31 4.92
N GLY A 73 -11.55 2.19 4.57
CA GLY A 73 -11.73 1.06 5.48
C GLY A 73 -10.41 0.40 5.83
N GLY A 74 -10.37 -0.27 6.99
CA GLY A 74 -9.19 -0.99 7.43
C GLY A 74 -8.88 -2.19 6.53
N HIS A 75 -7.62 -2.63 6.58
CA HIS A 75 -7.14 -3.72 5.75
C HIS A 75 -5.96 -4.46 6.39
N TRP A 76 -5.69 -5.65 5.88
CA TRP A 76 -4.55 -6.45 6.31
C TRP A 76 -3.29 -6.09 5.54
N TYR A 77 -2.20 -5.84 6.27
CA TYR A 77 -0.85 -5.88 5.71
C TYR A 77 -0.14 -7.17 6.12
N ALA A 78 0.72 -7.71 5.25
CA ALA A 78 1.67 -8.72 5.68
C ALA A 78 2.59 -8.14 6.76
N SER A 79 2.81 -8.90 7.84
CA SER A 79 3.75 -8.53 8.89
C SER A 79 5.15 -8.41 8.31
N ARG A 80 5.91 -7.42 8.76
CA ARG A 80 7.30 -7.20 8.38
C ARG A 80 8.20 -7.54 9.56
N PRO A 81 8.95 -8.66 9.54
CA PRO A 81 9.83 -9.03 10.64
C PRO A 81 10.81 -7.90 10.97
N GLY A 82 10.92 -7.53 12.25
CA GLY A 82 11.75 -6.42 12.71
C GLY A 82 11.21 -5.02 12.39
N TYR A 83 9.93 -4.90 12.02
CA TYR A 83 9.26 -3.62 11.87
C TYR A 83 7.93 -3.61 12.62
N VAL A 84 7.57 -2.43 13.12
CA VAL A 84 6.27 -2.18 13.73
C VAL A 84 5.48 -1.21 12.87
N TYR A 85 4.19 -1.52 12.72
CA TYR A 85 3.24 -0.70 11.99
C TYR A 85 2.71 0.44 12.87
N ARG A 86 2.64 1.64 12.29
CA ARG A 86 1.96 2.80 12.86
C ARG A 86 0.83 3.24 11.93
N ALA A 87 -0.38 3.30 12.47
CA ALA A 87 -1.56 3.72 11.75
C ALA A 87 -1.46 5.20 11.29
N PRO A 88 -2.11 5.56 10.17
CA PRO A 88 -2.24 6.96 9.78
C PRO A 88 -2.99 7.78 10.84
N ALA A 89 -2.60 9.04 11.01
CA ALA A 89 -3.18 9.90 12.03
C ALA A 89 -3.25 11.36 11.56
N TRP A 90 -4.25 12.06 12.08
CA TRP A 90 -4.37 13.51 11.92
C TRP A 90 -3.93 14.20 13.20
N HIS A 91 -3.03 15.17 13.08
CA HIS A 91 -2.51 15.93 14.21
C HIS A 91 -2.77 17.42 14.01
N PRO A 92 -3.08 18.18 15.08
CA PRO A 92 -3.10 19.64 15.01
C PRO A 92 -1.76 20.17 14.49
N TYR A 93 -1.80 21.07 13.52
CA TYR A 93 -0.61 21.67 12.93
C TYR A 93 -0.88 23.12 12.53
N GLY A 94 -0.31 24.07 13.27
CA GLY A 94 -0.58 25.49 13.09
C GLY A 94 -2.07 25.80 13.26
N ARG A 95 -2.68 26.40 12.24
CA ARG A 95 -4.13 26.70 12.20
C ARG A 95 -4.97 25.58 11.58
N GLY A 96 -4.36 24.44 11.24
CA GLY A 96 -5.02 23.34 10.58
C GLY A 96 -4.64 22.00 11.18
N TRP A 97 -4.74 20.97 10.34
CA TRP A 97 -4.50 19.58 10.68
C TRP A 97 -3.58 18.98 9.64
N ARG A 98 -2.54 18.29 10.09
CA ARG A 98 -1.62 17.55 9.23
C ARG A 98 -2.00 16.08 9.25
N PHE A 99 -2.09 15.48 8.07
CA PHE A 99 -2.20 14.04 7.91
C PHE A 99 -0.82 13.40 7.84
N GLU A 100 -0.56 12.50 8.78
CA GLU A 100 0.56 11.57 8.72
C GLU A 100 0.05 10.24 8.16
N ARG A 101 0.65 9.80 7.05
CA ARG A 101 0.35 8.50 6.44
C ARG A 101 0.91 7.36 7.30
N GLU A 102 0.52 6.14 6.97
CA GLU A 102 1.03 4.94 7.61
C GLU A 102 2.56 4.86 7.56
N VAL A 103 3.18 4.44 8.66
CA VAL A 103 4.64 4.28 8.76
C VAL A 103 4.97 2.89 9.27
N TRP A 104 6.01 2.29 8.69
CA TRP A 104 6.67 1.11 9.23
C TRP A 104 8.01 1.55 9.80
N TYR A 105 8.19 1.44 11.12
CA TYR A 105 9.47 1.76 11.76
C TYR A 105 10.20 0.48 12.12
N ARG A 106 11.52 0.48 11.96
CA ARG A 106 12.36 -0.63 12.37
C ARG A 106 12.28 -0.77 13.89
N ASP A 107 12.03 -1.98 14.36
CA ASP A 107 12.07 -2.30 15.77
C ASP A 107 13.55 -2.35 16.22
N PRO A 108 13.98 -1.47 17.15
CA PRO A 108 15.36 -1.45 17.64
C PRO A 108 15.69 -2.65 18.54
N HIS A 109 14.69 -3.32 19.10
CA HIS A 109 14.86 -4.49 19.97
C HIS A 109 14.80 -5.81 19.19
N TRP A 110 14.65 -5.73 17.86
CA TRP A 110 14.62 -6.90 17.01
C TRP A 110 16.03 -7.47 16.81
N HIS A 111 16.23 -8.66 17.37
CA HIS A 111 17.39 -9.53 17.16
C HIS A 111 16.87 -10.86 16.60
N ARG A 112 17.43 -11.34 15.49
CA ARG A 112 17.01 -12.58 14.81
C ARG A 112 17.94 -13.73 15.18
#